data_AF-A0A9R1S5E5-F1
#
_entry.id   AF-A0A9R1S5E5-F1
#
_cell.length_a   1.000
_cell.length_b   1.000
_cell.length_c   1.000
_cell.angle_alpha   90.00
_cell.angle_beta   90.00
_cell.angle_gamma   90.00
#
_symmetry.space_group_name_H-M   'P 1'
#
loop_
_entity.id
_entity.type
_entity.pdbx_description
1 polymer ?
#
loop_
_entity_poly.entity_id
_entity_poly.type
_entity_poly.pdbx_seq_one_letter_code
_entity_poly.pdbx_strand_id
1 'polypeptide(L)' 'MEKGMDSYNKGGSAGEVRRINVVYFLSRGGRTDHPHLFRVNNLHRSGVRLRDVKRWLSEVRGKDMPENFSWAYKR' A
#
# COMPACT_ATOMS: atom_id res chain seq x y z
N MET A 1 26.50 -29.86 -32.70
CA MET A 1 25.92 -30.62 -31.57
C MET A 1 26.39 -29.87 -30.34
N GLU A 2 25.62 -28.91 -29.82
CA GLU A 2 24.44 -29.00 -28.94
C GLU A 2 23.54 -27.78 -29.22
N LYS A 3 22.30 -27.93 -29.74
CA LYS A 3 21.02 -27.83 -28.98
C LYS A 3 21.20 -27.17 -27.60
N GLY A 4 20.64 -26.02 -27.28
CA GLY A 4 19.24 -25.63 -27.47
C GLY A 4 18.58 -25.58 -26.09
N MET A 5 18.38 -24.37 -25.56
CA MET A 5 17.46 -24.11 -24.45
C MET A 5 16.74 -22.79 -24.73
N ASP A 6 15.82 -22.84 -25.69
CA ASP A 6 14.70 -21.92 -25.73
C ASP A 6 13.85 -22.15 -24.47
N SER A 7 13.40 -21.09 -23.81
CA SER A 7 11.97 -20.87 -23.58
C SER A 7 11.66 -19.70 -22.64
N TYR A 8 11.05 -18.69 -23.26
CA TYR A 8 9.84 -18.02 -22.78
C TYR A 8 9.88 -17.33 -21.41
N ASN A 9 9.99 -16.00 -21.44
CA ASN A 9 9.04 -15.20 -20.66
C ASN A 9 8.27 -14.25 -21.61
N LYS A 10 7.26 -14.85 -22.24
CA LYS A 10 6.27 -14.16 -23.07
C LYS A 10 5.28 -13.46 -22.15
N GLY A 11 5.22 -12.13 -22.26
CA GLY A 11 3.99 -11.36 -22.13
C GLY A 11 3.26 -11.43 -20.78
N GLY A 12 3.60 -10.50 -19.91
CA GLY A 12 2.66 -9.91 -18.96
C GLY A 12 3.20 -8.55 -18.58
N SER A 13 2.43 -7.47 -18.78
CA SER A 13 2.89 -6.11 -18.51
C SER A 13 3.54 -6.06 -17.12
N ALA A 14 4.86 -5.88 -17.03
CA ALA A 14 5.52 -5.63 -15.77
C ALA A 14 4.84 -4.38 -15.19
N GLY A 15 4.00 -4.59 -14.17
CA GLY A 15 3.26 -3.52 -13.53
C GLY A 15 4.28 -2.53 -13.02
N GLU A 16 4.31 -1.35 -13.62
CA GLU A 16 5.17 -0.26 -13.20
C GLU A 16 4.95 -0.03 -11.71
N VAL A 17 6.00 -0.22 -10.90
CA VAL A 17 5.93 -0.07 -9.45
C VAL A 17 5.70 1.40 -9.16
N ARG A 18 4.50 1.74 -8.68
CA ARG A 18 4.15 3.11 -8.32
C ARG A 18 4.43 3.33 -6.85
N ARG A 19 5.26 4.33 -6.54
CA ARG A 19 5.48 4.76 -5.16
C ARG A 19 4.34 5.66 -4.71
N ILE A 20 3.68 5.29 -3.61
CA ILE A 20 2.53 5.99 -3.06
C ILE A 20 2.93 6.60 -1.71
N ASN A 21 2.59 7.88 -1.52
CA ASN A 21 2.73 8.58 -0.25
C ASN A 21 1.34 8.68 0.40
N VAL A 22 1.19 8.15 1.60
CA VAL A 22 -0.07 8.23 2.36
C VAL A 22 0.16 9.11 3.58
N VAL A 23 -0.62 10.19 3.67
CA VAL A 23 -0.67 11.05 4.85
C VAL A 23 -1.97 10.75 5.60
N TYR A 24 -1.89 10.52 6.89
CA TYR A 24 -3.06 10.29 7.74
C TYR A 24 -2.96 11.04 9.06
N PHE A 25 -4.13 11.30 9.65
CA PHE A 25 -4.30 11.93 10.95
C PHE A 25 -5.10 10.97 11.83
N LEU A 26 -4.74 10.90 13.10
CA LEU A 26 -5.50 10.16 14.10
C LEU A 26 -6.13 11.15 15.06
N SER A 27 -7.34 10.85 15.51
CA SER A 27 -8.02 11.63 16.54
C SER A 27 -8.53 10.71 17.65
N ARG A 28 -8.30 11.11 18.90
CA ARG A 28 -8.85 10.45 20.10
C ARG A 28 -9.31 11.53 21.07
N GLY A 29 -10.52 11.39 21.60
CA GLY A 29 -11.08 12.36 22.54
C GLY A 29 -11.16 13.79 22.00
N GLY A 30 -11.41 13.96 20.70
CA GLY A 30 -11.52 15.27 20.05
C GLY A 30 -10.19 15.98 19.76
N ARG A 31 -9.05 15.34 20.04
CA ARG A 31 -7.71 15.89 19.75
C ARG A 31 -7.10 15.16 18.57
N THR A 32 -6.73 15.92 17.55
CA THR A 32 -6.03 15.42 16.36
C THR A 32 -4.53 15.43 16.62
N ASP A 33 -3.87 14.30 16.37
CA ASP A 33 -2.42 14.16 16.45
C ASP A 33 -1.71 14.81 15.25
N HIS A 34 -0.40 14.92 15.33
CA HIS A 34 0.44 15.38 14.22
C HIS A 34 0.28 14.46 12.99
N PRO A 35 0.38 15.00 11.77
CA PRO A 35 0.26 14.20 10.55
C PRO A 35 1.34 13.12 10.49
N HIS A 36 0.94 11.93 10.07
CA HIS A 36 1.84 10.81 9.83
C HIS A 36 1.96 10.53 8.34
N LEU A 37 3.18 10.27 7.88
CA LEU A 37 3.48 9.90 6.49
C LEU A 37 4.06 8.48 6.46
N PHE A 38 3.54 7.65 5.56
CA PHE A 38 4.24 6.42 5.17
C PHE A 38 4.25 6.25 3.66
N ARG A 39 5.24 5.51 3.16
CA ARG A 39 5.47 5.27 1.73
C ARG A 39 5.38 3.79 1.44
N VAL A 40 4.72 3.46 0.33
CA VAL A 40 4.56 2.08 -0.13
C VAL A 40 4.82 1.95 -1.61
N ASN A 41 5.38 0.81 -1.99
CA ASN A 41 5.57 0.44 -3.38
C ASN A 41 4.35 -0.39 -3.81
N ASN A 42 3.48 0.21 -4.62
CA ASN A 42 2.32 -0.48 -5.15
C ASN A 42 2.64 -1.06 -6.52
N LEU A 43 2.67 -2.39 -6.60
CA LEU A 43 2.90 -3.15 -7.83
C LEU A 43 1.68 -3.17 -8.76
N HIS A 44 0.49 -2.88 -8.23
CA HIS A 44 -0.75 -3.01 -8.98
C HIS A 44 -1.21 -1.65 -9.52
N ARG A 45 -1.59 -1.59 -10.81
CA ARG A 45 -2.09 -0.35 -11.42
C ARG A 45 -3.50 0.05 -10.92
N SER A 46 -4.19 -0.78 -10.12
CA SER A 46 -5.46 -0.38 -9.53
C SER A 46 -5.30 0.77 -8.54
N GLY A 47 -6.34 1.58 -8.40
CA GLY A 47 -6.42 2.59 -7.34
C GLY A 47 -6.27 1.98 -5.94
N VAL A 48 -5.78 2.82 -5.02
CA VAL A 48 -5.63 2.46 -3.60
C VAL A 48 -6.98 2.43 -2.93
N ARG A 49 -7.27 1.35 -2.21
CA ARG A 49 -8.48 1.20 -1.40
C ARG A 49 -8.11 1.23 0.07
N LEU A 50 -9.09 1.50 0.93
CA LEU A 50 -8.89 1.51 2.38
C LEU A 50 -8.30 0.19 2.91
N ARG A 51 -8.71 -0.95 2.35
CA ARG A 51 -8.15 -2.27 2.73
C ARG A 51 -6.63 -2.35 2.54
N ASP A 52 -6.11 -1.70 1.50
CA ASP A 52 -4.69 -1.71 1.19
C ASP A 52 -3.95 -0.85 2.23
N VAL A 53 -4.51 0.33 2.54
CA VAL A 53 -4.00 1.22 3.59
C VAL A 53 -3.99 0.56 4.96
N LYS A 54 -5.09 -0.10 5.36
CA LYS A 54 -5.17 -0.81 6.65
C LYS A 54 -4.13 -1.93 6.72
N ARG A 55 -3.96 -2.71 5.66
CA ARG A 55 -2.91 -3.74 5.59
C ARG A 55 -1.52 -3.13 5.80
N TRP A 56 -1.18 -2.07 5.07
CA TRP A 56 0.12 -1.40 5.22
C TRP A 56 0.33 -0.85 6.63
N LEU A 57 -0.71 -0.28 7.24
CA LEU A 57 -0.64 0.19 8.62
C LEU A 57 -0.44 -0.94 9.62
N SER A 58 -1.07 -2.10 9.43
CA SER A 58 -0.82 -3.28 10.25
C SER A 58 0.64 -3.73 10.17
N GLU A 59 1.26 -3.65 8.99
CA GLU A 59 2.68 -4.00 8.78
C GLU A 59 3.62 -3.01 9.49
N VAL A 60 3.33 -1.70 9.49
CA VAL A 60 4.23 -0.68 10.06
C VAL A 60 3.94 -0.29 11.52
N ARG A 61 2.72 -0.52 12.02
CA ARG A 61 2.27 -0.08 13.36
C ARG A 61 1.71 -1.20 14.23
N GLY A 62 1.59 -2.42 13.70
CA GLY A 62 1.00 -3.57 14.39
C GLY A 62 -0.47 -3.79 14.02
N LYS A 63 -0.90 -5.05 14.10
CA LYS A 63 -2.16 -5.55 13.54
C LYS A 63 -3.41 -4.82 14.03
N ASP A 64 -3.44 -4.47 15.31
CA ASP A 64 -4.65 -3.92 15.96
C ASP A 64 -4.77 -2.40 15.77
N MET A 65 -3.67 -1.72 15.44
CA MET A 65 -3.64 -0.27 15.29
C MET A 65 -4.70 0.26 14.31
N PRO A 66 -4.81 -0.23 13.06
CA PRO A 66 -5.81 0.27 12.12
C PRO A 66 -7.25 -0.16 12.43
N GLU A 67 -7.47 -1.14 13.30
CA GLU A 67 -8.82 -1.55 13.72
C GLU A 67 -9.37 -0.68 14.85
N ASN A 68 -8.51 -0.02 15.62
CA ASN A 68 -8.90 0.86 16.73
C ASN A 68 -9.44 2.24 16.28
N PHE A 69 -9.62 2.47 14.98
CA PHE A 69 -10.05 3.75 14.43
C PHE A 69 -11.04 3.57 13.28
N SER A 70 -11.96 4.54 13.16
CA SER A 70 -12.75 4.72 11.94
C SER A 70 -11.96 5.56 10.93
N TRP A 71 -11.97 5.15 9.66
CA TRP A 71 -11.17 5.77 8.61
C TRP A 71 -12.04 6.54 7.62
N ALA A 72 -11.61 7.75 7.28
CA ALA A 72 -12.15 8.55 6.20
C ALA A 72 -11.00 9.05 5.31
N TYR A 73 -11.31 9.43 4.08
CA TYR A 73 -10.33 10.02 3.16
C TYR A 73 -10.83 11.38 2.67
N LYS A 74 -9.89 12.28 2.41
CA LYS A 74 -10.18 13.57 1.78
C LYS A 74 -10.32 13.37 0.27
N ARG A 75 -11.40 13.89 -0.31
CA ARG A 75 -11.63 13.93 -1.77
C ARG A 75 -11.00 15.18 -2.38
#